data_AF-A0A949V1V8-F1
#
_entry.id   AF-A0A949V1V8-F1
#
_cell.length_a   1.000
_cell.length_b   1.000
_cell.length_c   1.000
_cell.angle_alpha   90.00
_cell.angle_beta   90.00
_cell.angle_gamma   90.00
#
_symmetry.space_group_name_H-M   'P 1'
#
loop_
_entity.id
_entity.type
_entity.pdbx_description
1 polymer ?
#
loop_
_entity_poly.entity_id
_entity_poly.type
_entity_poly.pdbx_seq_one_letter_code
_entity_poly.pdbx_strand_id
1 'polypeptide(L)' 'MTNTDKALINFSEEHELNHILRKLGKKQSQANRATLQEEGKKLKASSGKRILTHAEFEAHLIAEKTVLE' A
#
# COMPACT_ATOMS: atom_id res chain seq x y z
N MET A 1 -7.23 -21.22 12.91
CA MET A 1 -6.07 -21.12 11.99
C MET A 1 -6.11 -19.74 11.34
N THR A 2 -5.39 -18.76 11.89
CA THR A 2 -5.24 -17.45 11.24
C THR A 2 -4.23 -17.63 10.12
N ASN A 3 -4.72 -17.92 8.92
CA ASN A 3 -3.89 -17.97 7.73
C ASN A 3 -3.52 -16.53 7.38
N THR A 4 -2.56 -15.96 8.11
CA THR A 4 -1.96 -14.68 7.76
C THR A 4 -1.00 -14.98 6.61
N ASP A 5 -1.55 -15.30 5.45
CA ASP A 5 -0.81 -15.31 4.20
C ASP A 5 -0.17 -13.93 4.09
N LYS A 6 1.12 -13.85 4.42
CA LYS A 6 1.88 -12.60 4.36
C LYS A 6 2.14 -12.31 2.90
N ALA A 7 1.10 -11.89 2.19
CA ALA A 7 1.21 -11.32 0.85
C ALA A 7 2.01 -10.02 0.98
N LEU A 8 3.31 -10.13 0.75
CA LEU A 8 4.20 -8.98 0.65
C LEU A 8 3.72 -8.12 -0.52
N ILE A 9 3.71 -6.80 -0.33
CA ILE A 9 3.38 -5.87 -1.40
C ILE A 9 4.64 -5.52 -2.20
N ASN A 10 4.56 -5.60 -3.53
CA ASN A 10 5.59 -5.08 -4.41
C ASN A 10 5.19 -3.72 -4.98
N PHE A 11 5.77 -2.65 -4.42
CA PHE A 11 5.51 -1.27 -4.85
C PHE A 11 6.05 -0.92 -6.25
N SER A 12 6.89 -1.77 -6.85
CA SER A 12 7.37 -1.59 -8.22
C SER A 12 6.40 -2.18 -9.26
N GLU A 13 5.42 -2.97 -8.82
CA GLU A 13 4.46 -3.63 -9.70
C GLU A 13 3.15 -2.85 -9.75
N GLU A 14 2.78 -2.36 -10.93
CA GLU A 14 1.56 -1.55 -11.07
C GLU A 14 0.29 -2.33 -10.74
N HIS A 15 0.26 -3.63 -11.03
CA HIS A 15 -0.90 -4.49 -10.76
C HIS A 15 -1.17 -4.65 -9.25
N GLU A 16 -0.12 -4.65 -8.42
CA GLU A 16 -0.22 -4.66 -6.96
C GLU A 16 -0.80 -3.33 -6.43
N LEU A 17 -0.31 -2.21 -6.94
CA LEU A 17 -0.85 -0.89 -6.60
C LEU A 17 -2.32 -0.76 -7.04
N ASN A 18 -2.63 -1.23 -8.24
CA ASN A 18 -3.99 -1.23 -8.78
C ASN A 18 -4.94 -2.14 -8.00
N HIS A 19 -4.45 -3.23 -7.43
CA HIS A 19 -5.21 -4.10 -6.53
C HIS A 19 -5.65 -3.33 -5.27
N ILE A 20 -4.75 -2.57 -4.66
CA ILE A 20 -5.04 -1.74 -3.49
C ILE A 20 -6.02 -0.63 -3.83
N LEU A 21 -5.79 0.09 -4.93
CA LEU A 21 -6.69 1.15 -5.38
C LEU A 21 -8.11 0.62 -5.63
N ARG A 22 -8.24 -0.55 -6.28
CA ARG A 22 -9.53 -1.21 -6.47
C ARG A 22 -10.20 -1.55 -5.15
N LYS A 23 -9.45 -2.08 -4.18
CA LYS A 23 -9.96 -2.42 -2.85
C LYS A 23 -10.43 -1.19 -2.07
N LEU A 24 -9.76 -0.04 -2.25
CA LEU A 24 -10.13 1.24 -1.64
C LEU A 24 -11.19 2.02 -2.44
N GLY A 25 -11.66 1.50 -3.58
CA GLY A 25 -12.61 2.20 -4.45
C GLY A 25 -12.04 3.45 -5.13
N LYS A 26 -10.72 3.49 -5.31
CA LYS A 26 -9.97 4.63 -5.87
C LYS A 26 -9.62 4.42 -7.33
N LYS A 27 -9.40 5.51 -8.06
CA LYS A 27 -9.01 5.45 -9.47
C LYS A 27 -7.61 4.83 -9.63
N GLN A 28 -7.41 4.01 -10.65
CA GLN A 28 -6.11 3.42 -11.00
C GLN A 28 -5.23 4.42 -11.79
N SER A 29 -5.17 5.67 -11.32
CA SER A 29 -4.41 6.75 -11.95
C SER A 29 -2.92 6.65 -11.61
N GLN A 30 -2.08 7.27 -12.46
CA GLN A 30 -0.64 7.39 -12.18
C GLN A 30 -0.38 8.15 -10.86
N ALA A 31 -1.18 9.18 -10.58
CA ALA A 31 -1.08 9.99 -9.37
C ALA A 31 -1.36 9.16 -8.10
N ASN A 32 -2.42 8.36 -8.12
CA ASN A 32 -2.74 7.47 -7.01
C ASN A 32 -1.66 6.39 -6.82
N ARG A 33 -1.14 5.80 -7.90
CA ARG A 33 -0.02 4.84 -7.83
C ARG A 33 1.25 5.47 -7.24
N ALA A 34 1.61 6.68 -7.67
CA ALA A 34 2.75 7.42 -7.13
C ALA A 34 2.56 7.70 -5.62
N THR A 35 1.37 8.11 -5.22
CA THR A 35 1.02 8.34 -3.80
C THR A 35 1.21 7.06 -2.97
N LEU A 36 0.75 5.90 -3.46
CA LEU A 36 0.98 4.61 -2.78
C LEU A 36 2.48 4.27 -2.64
N GLN A 37 3.30 4.57 -3.65
CA GLN A 37 4.74 4.35 -3.57
C GLN A 37 5.41 5.26 -2.54
N GLU A 38 5.00 6.52 -2.46
CA GLU A 38 5.51 7.47 -1.47
C GLU A 38 5.14 7.05 -0.04
N GLU A 39 3.87 6.68 0.19
CA GLU A 39 3.43 6.17 1.48
C GLU A 39 4.16 4.87 1.86
N GLY A 40 4.40 3.99 0.88
CA GLY A 40 5.19 2.79 1.08
C GLY A 40 6.62 3.09 1.54
N LYS A 41 7.27 4.11 0.96
CA LYS A 41 8.60 4.58 1.38
C LYS A 41 8.56 5.16 2.80
N LYS A 42 7.56 6.00 3.12
CA LYS A 42 7.39 6.59 4.46
C LYS A 42 7.19 5.52 5.52
N LEU A 43 6.34 4.52 5.27
CA LEU A 43 6.11 3.43 6.21
C LEU A 43 7.36 2.57 6.41
N LYS A 44 8.12 2.27 5.35
CA LYS A 44 9.40 1.55 5.48
C LYS A 44 10.41 2.32 6.31
N ALA A 45 10.53 3.63 6.08
CA ALA A 45 11.46 4.49 6.83
C ALA A 45 11.09 4.59 8.31
N SER A 46 9.80 4.80 8.62
CA SER A 46 9.33 4.95 10.01
C SER A 46 9.32 3.63 10.81
N SER A 47 9.01 2.51 10.17
CA SER A 47 8.99 1.18 10.83
C SER A 47 10.33 0.46 10.83
N GLY A 48 11.33 0.96 10.09
CA GLY A 48 12.63 0.29 9.90
C GLY A 48 12.55 -1.00 9.06
N LYS A 49 11.40 -1.28 8.43
CA LYS A 49 11.18 -2.51 7.65
C LYS A 49 11.60 -2.32 6.19
N ARG A 50 12.20 -3.38 5.62
CA ARG A 50 12.52 -3.45 4.18
C ARG A 50 11.32 -3.89 3.32
N ILE A 51 10.53 -4.79 3.87
CA ILE A 51 9.35 -5.38 3.23
C ILE A 51 8.11 -5.07 4.05
N LEU A 52 6.99 -4.93 3.37
CA LEU A 52 5.69 -4.69 3.98
C LEU A 52 4.71 -5.73 3.45
N THR A 53 3.74 -6.09 4.27
CA THR A 53 2.55 -6.84 3.82
C THR A 53 1.47 -5.88 3.34
N HIS A 54 0.54 -6.39 2.53
CA HIS A 54 -0.66 -5.65 2.14
C HIS A 54 -1.42 -5.12 3.37
N ALA A 55 -1.61 -5.95 4.39
CA ALA A 55 -2.36 -5.57 5.59
C ALA A 55 -1.69 -4.43 6.38
N GLU A 56 -0.36 -4.47 6.55
CA GLU A 56 0.38 -3.38 7.20
C GLU A 56 0.26 -2.08 6.42
N PHE A 57 0.37 -2.15 5.10
CA PHE A 57 0.30 -0.97 4.26
C PHE A 57 -1.12 -0.39 4.21
N GLU A 58 -2.15 -1.22 4.11
CA GLU A 58 -3.56 -0.78 4.18
C GLU A 58 -3.88 -0.11 5.52
N ALA A 59 -3.42 -0.68 6.64
CA ALA A 59 -3.61 -0.09 7.96
C ALA A 59 -2.95 1.30 8.07
N HIS A 60 -1.75 1.46 7.48
CA HIS A 60 -1.06 2.74 7.41
C HIS A 60 -1.83 3.79 6.60
N LEU A 61 -2.36 3.45 5.42
CA LEU A 61 -3.15 4.37 4.60
C LEU A 61 -4.39 4.91 5.33
N ILE A 62 -5.04 4.06 6.13
CA ILE A 62 -6.19 4.44 6.95
C ILE A 62 -5.75 5.37 8.10
N ALA A 63 -4.64 5.05 8.77
CA ALA A 63 -4.12 5.84 9.88
C ALA A 63 -3.68 7.25 9.46
N GLU A 64 -2.94 7.36 8.35
CA GLU A 64 -2.46 8.63 7.79
C GLU A 64 -3.54 9.40 7.01
N LYS A 65 -4.75 8.83 6.85
CA LYS A 65 -5.84 9.39 6.05
C LYS A 65 -5.37 9.81 4.66
N THR A 66 -4.58 8.95 4.02
CA THR A 66 -3.97 9.24 2.71
C THR A 66 -5.03 9.67 1.71
N VAL A 67 -4.79 10.82 1.07
CA VAL A 67 -5.71 11.37 0.07
C VAL A 67 -5.43 10.72 -1.27
N LEU A 68 -6.38 9.92 -1.74
CA LEU A 68 -6.39 9.28 -3.06
C LEU A 68 -7.64 9.75 -3.82
N GLU A 69 -7.46 10.03 -5.11
CA GLU A 69 -8.51 10.47 -6.05
C GLU A 69 -9.57 9.40 -6.33
#